data_AF-A0A547PKQ6-F1
#
_entry.id   AF-A0A547PKQ6-F1
#
_cell.length_a   1.000
_cell.length_b   1.000
_cell.length_c   1.000
_cell.angle_alpha   90.00
_cell.angle_beta   90.00
_cell.angle_gamma   90.00
#
_symmetry.space_group_name_H-M   'P 1'
#
loop_
_entity.id
_entity.type
_entity.pdbx_description
1 polymer ?
#
loop_
_entity_poly.entity_id
_entity_poly.type
_entity_poly.pdbx_seq_one_letter_code
_entity_poly.pdbx_strand_id
1 'polypeptide(L)'
;MKDNGATVFRVQTNTKSGRVEFERIAVAVVKTGAVKSHAEVSLTSEERSQISDWIRNEQEAKSKRLVEEMLSMARDVSLATHQLSTSDHINEDVLEATNDLLVALLDMQREVTSVMMKRRANEA
;
A
#
# COMPACT_ATOMS: atom_id res chain seq x y z
N MET A 1 13.40 3.48 7.63
CA MET A 1 12.52 4.57 7.11
C MET A 1 11.09 4.14 7.36
N LYS A 2 10.27 4.91 8.08
CA LYS A 2 8.90 4.50 8.43
C LYS A 2 7.97 4.59 7.21
N ASP A 3 7.61 3.43 6.67
CA ASP A 3 6.41 2.98 5.95
C ASP A 3 5.63 3.83 4.93
N ASN A 4 5.97 5.07 4.63
CA ASN A 4 5.30 5.77 3.50
C ASN A 4 6.01 7.07 3.06
N GLY A 5 7.26 7.25 3.47
CA GLY A 5 8.04 8.45 3.16
C GLY A 5 9.14 8.17 2.13
N ALA A 6 9.18 8.94 1.05
CA ALA A 6 10.31 8.96 0.12
C ALA A 6 11.21 10.16 0.40
N THR A 7 12.53 9.94 0.30
CA THR A 7 13.48 11.05 0.25
C THR A 7 13.70 11.42 -1.20
N VAL A 8 13.49 12.69 -1.52
CA VAL A 8 13.62 13.22 -2.89
C VAL A 8 15.01 13.82 -3.06
N PHE A 9 15.67 13.44 -4.15
CA PHE A 9 16.97 13.97 -4.55
C PHE A 9 16.88 14.64 -5.91
N ARG A 10 17.52 15.80 -6.04
CA ARG A 10 17.82 16.43 -7.33
C ARG A 10 19.08 15.77 -7.88
N VAL A 11 19.01 15.36 -9.14
CA VAL A 11 20.13 14.76 -9.85
C VAL A 11 20.86 15.85 -10.62
N GLN A 12 22.11 16.10 -10.26
CA GLN A 12 22.99 17.05 -10.96
C GLN A 12 23.86 16.25 -11.94
N THR A 13 23.64 16.44 -13.25
CA THR A 13 24.33 15.68 -14.31
C THR A 13 25.51 16.43 -14.96
N ASN A 14 25.84 17.64 -14.49
CA ASN A 14 26.85 18.49 -15.12
C ASN A 14 28.22 18.40 -14.42
N THR A 15 28.90 17.26 -14.53
CA THR A 15 30.32 17.18 -14.19
C THR A 15 31.15 16.69 -15.37
N LYS A 16 32.20 17.44 -15.70
CA LYS A 16 33.23 17.06 -16.70
C LYS A 16 33.91 15.71 -16.39
N SER A 17 33.71 15.18 -15.18
CA SER A 17 34.24 13.92 -14.65
C SER A 17 33.29 12.73 -14.78
N GLY A 18 32.06 12.91 -15.31
CA GLY A 18 31.08 11.83 -15.49
C GLY A 18 30.45 11.33 -14.19
N ARG A 19 30.50 12.11 -13.11
CA ARG A 19 29.94 11.74 -11.79
C ARG A 19 28.55 12.33 -11.61
N VAL A 20 27.60 11.49 -11.21
CA VAL A 20 26.25 11.91 -10.84
C VAL A 20 26.27 12.34 -9.38
N GLU A 21 25.89 13.59 -9.11
CA GLU A 21 25.72 14.10 -7.75
C GLU A 21 24.23 14.15 -7.38
N PHE A 22 23.93 13.79 -6.13
CA PHE A 22 22.57 13.78 -5.60
C PHE A 22 22.46 14.80 -4.47
N GLU A 23 21.63 15.82 -4.67
CA GLU A 23 21.32 16.80 -3.64
C GLU A 23 19.97 16.43 -3.02
N ARG A 24 19.91 16.25 -1.70
CA ARG A 24 18.63 15.98 -1.03
C ARG A 24 17.80 17.25 -0.99
N ILE A 25 16.61 17.22 -1.59
CA ILE A 25 15.76 18.42 -1.71
C ILE A 25 14.49 18.36 -0.87
N ALA A 26 13.97 17.16 -0.58
CA ALA A 26 12.74 17.03 0.18
C ALA A 26 12.53 15.65 0.81
N VAL A 27 11.52 15.56 1.67
CA VAL A 27 10.87 14.33 2.11
C VAL A 27 9.40 14.40 1.74
N ALA A 28 8.94 13.46 0.94
CA ALA A 28 7.54 13.32 0.51
C ALA A 28 6.86 12.20 1.29
N VAL A 29 5.63 12.42 1.76
CA VAL A 29 4.82 11.42 2.45
C VAL A 29 3.67 11.01 1.53
N VAL A 30 3.74 9.81 0.97
CA VAL A 30 2.74 9.29 0.00
C VAL A 30 1.36 9.23 0.64
N LYS A 31 1.25 8.93 1.94
CA LYS A 31 -0.03 8.84 2.65
C LYS A 31 -0.84 10.14 2.62
N THR A 32 -0.18 11.26 2.90
CA THR A 32 -0.83 12.56 3.11
C THR A 32 -0.64 13.50 1.94
N GLY A 33 0.26 13.16 1.01
CA GLY A 33 0.74 14.07 -0.03
C GLY A 33 1.64 15.19 0.50
N ALA A 34 2.01 15.17 1.79
CA ALA A 34 2.81 16.23 2.37
C ALA A 34 4.26 16.17 1.86
N VAL A 35 4.75 17.30 1.37
CA VAL A 35 6.15 17.48 0.95
C VAL A 35 6.82 18.47 1.89
N LYS A 36 7.90 18.04 2.54
CA LYS A 36 8.74 18.90 3.39
C LYS A 36 10.07 19.11 2.70
N SER A 37 10.40 20.34 2.34
CA SER A 37 11.72 20.67 1.78
C SER A 37 12.82 20.42 2.81
N HIS A 38 14.02 20.12 2.31
CA HIS A 38 15.20 19.92 3.14
C HIS A 38 15.90 21.26 3.40
N ALA A 39 16.01 21.65 4.67
CA ALA A 39 16.71 22.85 5.12
C ALA A 39 16.37 24.11 4.28
N GLU A 40 17.35 24.68 3.58
CA GLU A 40 17.24 25.91 2.78
C GLU A 40 16.93 25.66 1.28
N VAL A 41 16.70 24.41 0.86
CA VAL A 41 16.41 24.12 -0.54
C VAL A 41 15.01 24.62 -0.90
N SER A 42 14.97 25.61 -1.79
CA SER A 42 13.72 26.04 -2.43
C SER A 42 13.41 25.13 -3.62
N LEU A 43 12.30 24.40 -3.53
CA LEU A 43 11.81 23.60 -4.65
C LEU A 43 11.27 24.49 -5.76
N THR A 44 11.71 24.24 -6.99
CA THR A 44 11.16 24.89 -8.19
C THR A 44 9.72 24.45 -8.45
N SER A 45 8.99 25.18 -9.29
CA SER A 45 7.63 24.79 -9.70
C SER A 45 7.63 23.42 -10.38
N GLU A 46 8.62 23.15 -11.23
CA GLU A 46 8.79 21.88 -11.93
C GLU A 46 9.01 20.72 -10.94
N GLU A 47 9.92 20.89 -9.98
CA GLU A 47 10.18 19.87 -8.95
C GLU A 47 8.93 19.57 -8.12
N ARG A 48 8.16 20.59 -7.76
CA ARG A 48 6.89 20.40 -7.04
C ARG A 48 5.87 19.62 -7.88
N SER A 49 5.79 19.89 -9.18
CA SER A 49 4.92 19.15 -10.10
C SER A 49 5.33 17.69 -10.17
N GLN A 50 6.61 17.42 -10.40
CA GLN A 50 7.14 16.05 -10.52
C GLN A 50 6.95 15.24 -9.23
N ILE A 51 7.19 15.85 -8.05
CA ILE A 51 6.94 15.19 -6.77
C ILE A 51 5.45 14.89 -6.59
N SER A 52 4.57 15.82 -6.99
CA SER A 52 3.12 15.64 -6.87
C SER A 52 2.61 14.54 -7.80
N ASP A 53 3.09 14.51 -9.06
CA ASP A 53 2.75 13.47 -10.02
C ASP A 53 3.24 12.09 -9.55
N TRP A 54 4.47 12.02 -9.00
CA TRP A 54 4.99 10.79 -8.42
C TRP A 54 4.12 10.32 -7.23
N ILE A 55 3.75 11.22 -6.30
CA ILE A 55 2.86 10.88 -5.18
C ILE A 55 1.53 10.32 -5.69
N ARG A 56 0.91 10.95 -6.69
CA ARG A 56 -0.35 10.48 -7.28
C ARG A 56 -0.19 9.07 -7.85
N ASN A 57 0.84 8.86 -8.66
CA ASN A 57 1.10 7.56 -9.28
C ASN A 57 1.33 6.47 -8.22
N GLU A 58 2.02 6.76 -7.13
CA GLU A 58 2.21 5.83 -6.01
C GLU A 58 0.91 5.52 -5.28
N GLN A 59 0.05 6.52 -5.06
CA GLN A 59 -1.27 6.32 -4.44
C GLN A 59 -2.18 5.44 -5.31
N GLU A 60 -2.17 5.67 -6.63
CA GLU A 60 -2.90 4.86 -7.60
C GLU A 60 -2.37 3.43 -7.65
N ALA A 61 -1.04 3.25 -7.70
CA ALA A 61 -0.40 1.94 -7.68
C ALA A 61 -0.73 1.17 -6.39
N LYS A 62 -0.71 1.85 -5.24
CA LYS A 62 -1.08 1.25 -3.95
C LYS A 62 -2.54 0.81 -3.93
N SER A 63 -3.43 1.64 -4.47
CA SER A 63 -4.86 1.32 -4.56
C SER A 63 -5.11 0.11 -5.45
N LYS A 64 -4.43 0.05 -6.60
CA LYS A 64 -4.47 -1.10 -7.51
C LYS A 64 -3.96 -2.37 -6.84
N ARG A 65 -2.81 -2.29 -6.16
CA ARG A 65 -2.25 -3.43 -5.43
C ARG A 65 -3.20 -3.94 -4.35
N LEU A 66 -3.83 -3.05 -3.59
CA LEU A 66 -4.80 -3.44 -2.57
C LEU A 66 -6.00 -4.20 -3.18
N VAL A 67 -6.48 -3.78 -4.35
CA VAL A 67 -7.53 -4.52 -5.07
C VAL A 67 -7.05 -5.92 -5.46
N GLU A 68 -5.85 -6.04 -6.02
CA GLU A 68 -5.26 -7.33 -6.39
C GLU A 68 -5.07 -8.25 -5.18
N GLU A 69 -4.61 -7.72 -4.05
CA GLU A 69 -4.46 -8.45 -2.78
C GLU A 69 -5.80 -8.98 -2.27
N MET A 70 -6.86 -8.16 -2.27
CA MET A 70 -8.21 -8.59 -1.86
C MET A 70 -8.76 -9.68 -2.78
N LEU A 71 -8.54 -9.56 -4.09
CA LEU A 71 -8.93 -10.60 -5.06
C LEU A 71 -8.11 -11.88 -4.92
N SER A 72 -6.84 -11.79 -4.50
CA SER A 72 -6.04 -12.97 -4.17
C SER A 72 -6.60 -13.68 -2.95
N MET A 73 -6.83 -12.96 -1.86
CA MET A 73 -7.38 -13.52 -0.63
C MET A 73 -8.75 -14.18 -0.84
N ALA A 74 -9.64 -13.56 -1.62
CA ALA A 74 -10.93 -14.16 -1.95
C ALA A 74 -10.80 -15.51 -2.70
N ARG A 75 -9.81 -15.62 -3.59
CA ARG A 75 -9.51 -16.88 -4.28
C ARG A 75 -8.94 -17.92 -3.31
N ASP A 76 -8.02 -17.51 -2.43
CA ASP A 76 -7.40 -18.42 -1.45
C ASP A 76 -8.45 -19.01 -0.49
N VAL A 77 -9.38 -18.19 0.00
CA VAL A 77 -10.52 -18.64 0.83
C VAL A 77 -11.41 -19.60 0.06
N SER A 78 -11.72 -19.30 -1.20
CA SER A 78 -12.55 -20.17 -2.05
C SER A 78 -11.86 -21.52 -2.31
N LEU A 79 -10.55 -21.51 -2.55
CA LEU A 79 -9.75 -22.71 -2.75
C LEU A 79 -9.70 -23.55 -1.47
N ALA A 80 -9.41 -22.93 -0.33
CA ALA A 80 -9.39 -23.61 0.97
C ALA A 80 -10.75 -24.27 1.27
N THR A 81 -11.85 -23.57 0.99
CA THR A 81 -13.21 -24.11 1.16
C THR A 81 -13.43 -25.35 0.30
N HIS A 82 -13.01 -25.31 -0.97
CA HIS A 82 -13.10 -26.47 -1.86
C HIS A 82 -12.22 -27.64 -1.38
N GLN A 83 -11.00 -27.37 -0.93
CA GLN A 83 -10.11 -28.42 -0.40
C GLN A 83 -10.71 -29.09 0.84
N LEU A 84 -11.27 -28.32 1.77
CA LEU A 84 -11.93 -28.85 2.97
C LEU A 84 -13.16 -29.71 2.62
N SER A 85 -13.94 -29.33 1.61
CA SER A 85 -15.17 -30.08 1.25
C SER A 85 -14.90 -31.36 0.45
N THR A 86 -13.73 -31.49 -0.15
CA THR A 86 -13.37 -32.62 -1.04
C THR A 86 -12.28 -33.53 -0.47
N SER A 87 -11.68 -33.17 0.66
CA SER A 87 -10.61 -33.95 1.28
C SER A 87 -11.15 -35.11 2.11
N ASP A 88 -10.62 -36.30 1.84
CA ASP A 88 -10.85 -37.50 2.67
C ASP A 88 -9.92 -37.56 3.90
N HIS A 89 -9.02 -36.58 4.06
CA HIS A 89 -7.95 -36.57 5.07
C HIS A 89 -8.07 -35.38 6.02
N ILE A 90 -9.25 -35.20 6.63
CA ILE A 90 -9.46 -34.21 7.68
C ILE A 90 -9.09 -34.83 9.03
N ASN A 91 -8.00 -34.35 9.64
CA ASN A 91 -7.60 -34.70 11.00
C ASN A 91 -7.89 -33.55 11.99
N GLU A 92 -7.63 -33.77 13.28
CA GLU A 92 -7.89 -32.76 14.32
C GLU A 92 -7.14 -31.45 14.08
N ASP A 93 -5.86 -31.51 13.65
CA ASP A 93 -5.06 -30.33 13.35
C ASP A 93 -5.68 -29.47 12.24
N VAL A 94 -6.25 -30.11 11.20
CA VAL A 94 -6.97 -29.42 10.12
C VAL A 94 -8.26 -28.80 10.63
N LEU A 95 -8.97 -29.43 11.56
CA LEU A 95 -10.18 -28.88 12.18
C LEU A 95 -9.86 -27.63 13.02
N GLU A 96 -8.79 -27.67 13.82
CA GLU A 96 -8.33 -26.53 14.62
C GLU A 96 -7.93 -25.35 13.72
N ALA A 97 -7.13 -25.61 12.67
CA ALA A 97 -6.76 -24.58 11.69
C ALA A 97 -7.97 -24.03 10.93
N THR A 98 -8.97 -24.86 10.66
CA THR A 98 -10.24 -24.42 10.04
C THR A 98 -11.03 -23.52 10.98
N ASN A 99 -11.05 -23.82 12.28
CA ASN A 99 -11.68 -22.97 13.28
C ASN A 99 -11.01 -21.60 13.35
N ASP A 100 -9.69 -21.54 13.34
CA ASP A 100 -8.93 -20.27 13.30
C ASP A 100 -9.23 -19.47 12.02
N LEU A 101 -9.31 -20.13 10.87
CA LEU A 101 -9.71 -19.50 9.62
C LEU A 101 -11.13 -18.89 9.71
N LEU A 102 -12.09 -19.61 10.31
CA LEU A 102 -13.45 -19.12 10.48
C LEU A 102 -13.51 -17.88 11.40
N VAL A 103 -12.76 -17.87 12.50
CA VAL A 103 -12.65 -16.71 13.38
C VAL A 103 -12.08 -15.51 12.62
N ALA A 104 -11.00 -15.71 11.86
CA ALA A 104 -10.40 -14.64 11.06
C ALA A 104 -11.36 -14.10 9.99
N LEU A 105 -12.16 -14.96 9.35
CA LEU A 105 -13.16 -14.54 8.36
C LEU A 105 -14.29 -13.73 8.98
N LEU A 106 -14.74 -14.09 10.20
CA LEU A 106 -15.75 -13.33 10.94
C LEU A 106 -15.23 -11.94 11.35
N ASP A 107 -14.00 -11.88 11.85
CA ASP A 107 -13.35 -10.60 12.18
C ASP A 107 -13.19 -9.72 10.93
N MET A 108 -12.73 -10.32 9.82
CA MET A 108 -12.64 -9.63 8.53
C MET A 108 -14.01 -9.10 8.08
N GLN A 109 -15.06 -9.92 8.16
CA GLN A 109 -16.42 -9.51 7.80
C GLN A 109 -16.87 -8.28 8.61
N ARG A 110 -16.65 -8.31 9.93
CA ARG A 110 -17.00 -7.21 10.85
C ARG A 110 -16.27 -5.92 10.48
N GLU A 111 -14.95 -5.99 10.28
CA GLU A 111 -14.13 -4.82 9.99
C GLU A 111 -14.44 -4.21 8.61
N VAL A 112 -14.55 -5.05 7.58
CA VAL A 112 -14.89 -4.59 6.22
C VAL A 112 -16.27 -3.93 6.21
N THR A 113 -17.25 -4.50 6.91
CA THR A 113 -18.59 -3.90 7.05
C THR A 113 -18.53 -2.54 7.75
N SER A 114 -17.76 -2.41 8.82
CA SER A 114 -17.57 -1.11 9.50
C SER A 114 -16.96 -0.05 8.57
N VAL A 115 -15.95 -0.42 7.78
CA VAL A 115 -15.32 0.48 6.80
C VAL A 115 -16.31 0.91 5.73
N MET A 116 -17.10 -0.01 5.19
CA MET A 116 -18.12 0.30 4.19
C MET A 116 -19.19 1.26 4.75
N MET A 117 -19.64 1.06 5.98
CA MET A 117 -20.60 1.95 6.64
C MET A 117 -20.02 3.36 6.81
N LYS A 118 -18.78 3.48 7.30
CA LYS A 118 -18.10 4.78 7.45
C LYS A 118 -17.96 5.50 6.11
N ARG A 119 -17.64 4.79 5.03
CA ARG A 119 -17.55 5.40 3.69
C ARG A 119 -18.91 5.89 3.21
N ARG A 120 -19.96 5.06 3.31
CA ARG A 120 -21.33 5.47 2.93
C ARG A 120 -21.81 6.69 3.70
N ALA A 121 -21.51 6.78 5.00
CA ALA A 121 -21.87 7.93 5.82
C ALA A 121 -21.11 9.21 5.46
N ASN A 122 -19.91 9.11 4.88
CA ASN A 122 -19.15 10.27 4.40
C ASN A 122 -19.57 10.70 2.98
N GLU A 123 -20.29 9.84 2.25
CA GLU A 123 -20.78 10.08 0.89
C GLU A 123 -22.24 10.60 0.86
N ALA A 124 -22.95 10.55 1.99
CA ALA A 124 -24.34 10.99 2.17
C ALA A 124 -24.41 12.36 2.88
#